data_AF-A0A2V9ITA3-F1
#
_entry.id   AF-A0A2V9ITA3-F1
#
_cell.length_a   1.000
_cell.length_b   1.000
_cell.length_c   1.000
_cell.angle_alpha   90.00
_cell.angle_beta   90.00
_cell.angle_gamma   90.00
#
_symmetry.space_group_name_H-M   'P 1'
#
loop_
_entity.id
_entity.type
_entity.pdbx_description
1 polymer ?
#
loop_
_entity_poly.entity_id
_entity_poly.type
_entity_poly.pdbx_seq_one_letter_code
_entity_poly.pdbx_strand_id
1 'polypeptide(L)'
;MVHLDLQHQFRSNVVVTGGYVGQFARGVIATGVENINQINYAKYGSLGSLLTADINSQAARAGGIPIPYAGFQGTVAQALRPFPQYLTVMNEGSAISWSNYNSVQIKAQKEFSNGLSFLVGYTISKNLADISTSVPGFFASSPQDFFNHRAEKALSNIDIPQAMIFNYVYELPFGPGKIAAIL
;
A
#
# COMPACT_ATOMS: atom_id res chain seq x y z
N MET A 1 -12.68 -0.31 11.46
CA MET A 1 -12.30 1.11 11.48
C MET A 1 -12.32 1.58 12.91
N VAL A 2 -11.35 2.38 13.31
CA VAL A 2 -11.26 3.03 14.62
C VAL A 2 -11.11 4.52 14.39
N HIS A 3 -11.87 5.33 15.12
CA HIS A 3 -11.79 6.78 15.06
C HIS A 3 -12.00 7.33 16.47
N LEU A 4 -11.10 8.20 16.91
CA LEU A 4 -11.15 8.87 18.21
C LEU A 4 -10.79 10.34 18.02
N ASP A 5 -11.60 11.24 18.56
CA ASP A 5 -11.35 12.69 18.54
C ASP A 5 -11.39 13.28 19.95
N LEU A 6 -10.55 14.28 20.18
CA LEU A 6 -10.58 15.19 21.33
C LEU A 6 -10.68 16.61 20.81
N GLN A 7 -11.63 17.38 21.35
CA GLN A 7 -11.81 18.79 21.02
C GLN A 7 -11.70 19.67 22.26
N HIS A 8 -11.03 20.81 22.12
CA HIS A 8 -10.95 21.82 23.15
C HIS A 8 -11.14 23.21 22.56
N GLN A 9 -11.98 24.02 23.21
CA GLN A 9 -12.18 25.43 22.89
C GLN A 9 -11.43 26.30 23.89
N PHE A 10 -10.55 27.14 23.37
CA PHE A 10 -9.83 28.14 24.13
C PHE A 10 -10.61 29.45 24.20
N ARG A 11 -10.32 30.26 25.22
CA ARG A 11 -10.95 31.57 25.47
C ARG A 11 -10.84 32.57 24.30
N SER A 12 -9.93 32.34 23.36
CA SER A 12 -9.67 33.18 22.18
C SER A 12 -10.56 32.86 20.96
N ASN A 13 -11.69 32.16 21.17
CA ASN A 13 -12.53 31.60 20.09
C ASN A 13 -11.74 30.69 19.13
N VAL A 14 -10.67 30.08 19.65
CA VAL A 14 -9.89 29.07 18.94
C VAL A 14 -10.37 27.70 19.41
N VAL A 15 -10.73 26.86 18.48
CA VAL A 15 -11.04 25.45 18.72
C VAL A 15 -9.93 24.61 18.12
N VAL A 16 -9.38 23.70 18.93
CA VAL A 16 -8.42 22.70 18.47
C VAL A 16 -9.07 21.33 18.59
N THR A 17 -8.98 20.54 17.52
CA THR A 17 -9.39 19.14 17.46
C THR A 17 -8.17 18.30 17.11
N GLY A 18 -7.90 17.28 17.91
CA GLY A 18 -6.94 16.23 17.60
C GLY A 18 -7.67 14.91 17.42
N GLY A 19 -7.36 14.18 16.36
CA GLY A 19 -8.03 12.96 15.98
C GLY A 19 -7.07 11.86 15.56
N TYR A 20 -7.44 10.61 15.79
CA TYR A 20 -6.76 9.44 15.26
C TYR A 20 -7.73 8.57 14.47
N VAL A 21 -7.31 8.15 13.27
CA VAL A 21 -8.06 7.26 12.39
C VAL A 21 -7.21 6.04 12.05
N GLY A 22 -7.75 4.85 12.33
CA GLY A 22 -7.16 3.57 11.99
C GLY A 22 -8.09 2.73 11.12
N GLN A 23 -7.60 2.23 10.00
CA GLN A 23 -8.34 1.32 9.13
C GLN A 23 -7.47 0.12 8.77
N PHE A 24 -8.03 -1.07 8.97
CA PHE A 24 -7.42 -2.32 8.55
C PHE A 24 -8.42 -3.07 7.69
N ALA A 25 -7.99 -3.49 6.50
CA ALA A 25 -8.73 -4.36 5.61
C ALA A 25 -7.90 -5.61 5.35
N ARG A 26 -8.58 -6.75 5.25
CA ARG A 26 -7.98 -8.04 4.88
C ARG A 26 -8.99 -8.84 4.07
N GLY A 27 -8.53 -9.77 3.26
CA GLY A 27 -9.41 -10.58 2.43
C GLY A 27 -10.06 -9.76 1.30
N VAL A 28 -9.39 -8.69 0.88
CA VAL A 28 -9.81 -7.94 -0.30
C VAL A 28 -9.50 -8.81 -1.51
N ILE A 29 -10.46 -8.93 -2.43
CA ILE A 29 -10.30 -9.72 -3.64
C ILE A 29 -9.32 -8.97 -4.55
N ALA A 30 -8.23 -9.65 -4.89
CA ALA A 30 -7.33 -9.25 -5.95
C ALA A 30 -7.45 -10.26 -7.09
N THR A 31 -7.64 -9.72 -8.29
CA THR A 31 -7.98 -10.48 -9.50
C THR A 31 -6.77 -10.49 -10.42
N GLY A 32 -6.31 -11.68 -10.81
CA GLY A 32 -5.23 -11.86 -11.77
C GLY A 32 -3.83 -11.59 -11.21
N VAL A 33 -3.69 -11.53 -9.88
CA VAL A 33 -2.42 -11.18 -9.24
C VAL A 33 -1.56 -12.40 -8.92
N GLU A 34 -2.15 -13.50 -8.49
CA GLU A 34 -1.42 -14.68 -8.04
C GLU A 34 -1.10 -15.64 -9.19
N ASN A 35 0.18 -15.84 -9.51
CA ASN A 35 0.61 -16.93 -10.38
C ASN A 35 0.73 -18.23 -9.58
N ILE A 36 -0.34 -19.02 -9.55
CA ILE A 36 -0.39 -20.29 -8.82
C ILE A 36 0.57 -21.36 -9.40
N ASN A 37 1.10 -21.12 -10.60
CA ASN A 37 2.09 -21.98 -11.24
C ASN A 37 3.54 -21.52 -11.00
N GLN A 38 3.79 -20.58 -10.08
CA GLN A 38 5.15 -20.19 -9.72
C GLN A 38 5.92 -21.40 -9.14
N ILE A 39 7.22 -21.50 -9.44
CA ILE A 39 8.10 -22.46 -8.77
C ILE A 39 8.24 -22.08 -7.30
N ASN A 40 8.18 -23.07 -6.41
CA ASN A 40 8.42 -22.85 -4.99
C ASN A 40 9.92 -22.63 -4.74
N TYR A 41 10.36 -21.36 -4.70
CA TYR A 41 11.76 -21.00 -4.47
C TYR A 41 12.26 -21.36 -3.07
N ALA A 42 11.39 -21.39 -2.05
CA ALA A 42 11.78 -21.86 -0.72
C ALA A 42 12.21 -23.34 -0.73
N LYS A 43 11.60 -24.16 -1.60
CA LYS A 43 11.94 -25.58 -1.76
C LYS A 43 13.08 -25.83 -2.74
N TYR A 44 13.10 -25.12 -3.87
CA TYR A 44 13.99 -25.42 -5.01
C TYR A 44 15.07 -24.38 -5.26
N GLY A 45 15.08 -23.27 -4.53
CA GLY A 45 16.02 -22.16 -4.75
C GLY A 45 17.49 -22.55 -4.55
N SER A 46 17.77 -23.56 -3.71
CA SER A 46 19.12 -24.08 -3.49
C SER A 46 19.75 -24.75 -4.72
N LEU A 47 18.94 -25.11 -5.73
CA LEU A 47 19.43 -25.67 -6.99
C LEU A 47 20.19 -24.63 -7.83
N GLY A 48 20.06 -23.33 -7.53
CA GLY A 48 20.86 -22.27 -8.15
C GLY A 48 20.82 -22.30 -9.68
N SER A 49 21.99 -22.36 -10.32
CA SER A 49 22.12 -22.41 -11.79
C SER A 49 21.52 -23.67 -12.42
N LEU A 50 21.29 -24.75 -11.66
CA LEU A 50 20.63 -25.93 -12.20
C LEU A 50 19.20 -25.63 -12.62
N LEU A 51 18.52 -24.65 -11.99
CA LEU A 51 17.16 -24.23 -12.34
C LEU A 51 17.06 -23.76 -13.79
N THR A 52 18.11 -23.17 -14.34
CA THR A 52 18.13 -22.67 -15.73
C THR A 52 18.65 -23.70 -16.73
N ALA A 53 19.16 -24.84 -16.27
CA ALA A 53 19.64 -25.91 -17.14
C ALA A 53 18.48 -26.64 -17.84
N ASP A 54 18.78 -27.20 -19.01
CA ASP A 54 17.86 -28.10 -19.72
C ASP A 54 17.57 -29.35 -18.87
N ILE A 55 16.30 -29.75 -18.80
CA ILE A 55 15.85 -30.91 -18.03
C ILE A 55 16.49 -32.24 -18.48
N ASN A 56 16.91 -32.35 -19.75
CA ASN A 56 17.57 -33.54 -20.30
C ASN A 56 19.09 -33.52 -20.09
N SER A 57 19.65 -32.43 -19.56
CA SER A 57 21.09 -32.29 -19.33
C SER A 57 21.60 -33.33 -18.33
N GLN A 58 22.90 -33.66 -18.41
CA GLN A 58 23.55 -34.55 -17.45
C GLN A 58 23.46 -34.00 -16.01
N ALA A 59 23.53 -32.68 -15.85
CA ALA A 59 23.43 -32.03 -14.55
C ALA A 59 22.03 -32.23 -13.93
N ALA A 60 20.95 -32.09 -14.71
CA ALA A 60 19.58 -32.34 -14.23
C ALA A 60 19.36 -33.80 -13.82
N ARG A 61 19.91 -34.74 -14.60
CA ARG A 61 19.87 -36.18 -14.28
C ARG A 61 20.67 -36.52 -13.02
N ALA A 62 21.87 -35.97 -12.88
CA ALA A 62 22.70 -36.14 -11.69
C ALA A 62 22.05 -35.53 -10.44
N GLY A 63 21.30 -34.43 -10.60
CA GLY A 63 20.49 -33.83 -9.55
C GLY A 63 19.20 -34.58 -9.22
N GLY A 64 18.90 -35.69 -9.91
CA GLY A 64 17.71 -36.51 -9.65
C GLY A 64 16.39 -35.82 -9.99
N ILE A 65 16.40 -34.83 -10.89
CA ILE A 65 15.18 -34.09 -11.26
C ILE A 65 14.33 -34.96 -12.21
N PRO A 66 13.08 -35.30 -11.85
CA PRO A 66 12.22 -36.12 -12.69
C PRO A 66 11.67 -35.34 -13.89
N ILE A 67 11.47 -36.05 -15.01
CA ILE A 67 10.74 -35.52 -16.17
C ILE A 67 9.23 -35.56 -15.85
N PRO A 68 8.49 -34.43 -15.91
CA PRO A 68 7.10 -34.37 -15.48
C PRO A 68 6.13 -35.26 -16.27
N TYR A 69 6.32 -35.34 -17.58
CA TYR A 69 5.54 -36.18 -18.48
C TYR A 69 6.37 -36.54 -19.72
N ALA A 70 5.99 -37.63 -20.40
CA ALA A 70 6.70 -38.11 -21.58
C ALA A 70 6.79 -37.02 -22.66
N GLY A 71 8.01 -36.76 -23.15
CA GLY A 71 8.24 -35.73 -24.17
C GLY A 71 8.31 -34.29 -23.64
N PHE A 72 8.29 -34.07 -22.32
CA PHE A 72 8.53 -32.75 -21.75
C PHE A 72 9.91 -32.19 -22.18
N GLN A 73 9.92 -30.94 -22.63
CA GLN A 73 11.10 -30.18 -22.99
C GLN A 73 11.05 -28.83 -22.28
N GLY A 74 12.16 -28.42 -21.67
CA GLY A 74 12.22 -27.17 -20.93
C GLY A 74 13.31 -27.16 -19.88
N THR A 75 13.31 -26.12 -19.05
CA THR A 75 14.27 -25.98 -17.96
C THR A 75 13.85 -26.83 -16.76
N VAL A 76 14.82 -27.12 -15.88
CA VAL A 76 14.55 -27.68 -14.55
C VAL A 76 13.54 -26.82 -13.78
N ALA A 77 13.63 -25.49 -13.87
CA ALA A 77 12.67 -24.60 -13.22
C ALA A 77 11.23 -24.82 -13.70
N GLN A 78 11.02 -25.01 -15.00
CA GLN A 78 9.70 -25.29 -15.56
C GLN A 78 9.19 -26.67 -15.13
N ALA A 79 10.08 -27.67 -15.09
CA ALA A 79 9.74 -29.04 -14.68
C ALA A 79 9.26 -29.13 -13.21
N LEU A 80 9.78 -28.25 -12.35
CA LEU A 80 9.49 -28.24 -10.91
C LEU A 80 8.25 -27.39 -10.53
N ARG A 81 7.54 -26.80 -11.51
CA ARG A 81 6.28 -26.08 -11.26
C ARG A 81 5.12 -27.03 -10.95
N PRO A 82 4.05 -26.58 -10.27
CA PRO A 82 2.86 -27.39 -10.01
C PRO A 82 2.16 -27.91 -11.28
N PHE A 83 2.14 -27.09 -12.34
CA PHE A 83 1.57 -27.42 -13.65
C PHE A 83 2.63 -27.18 -14.76
N PRO A 84 3.59 -28.11 -14.94
CA PRO A 84 4.72 -27.95 -15.86
C PRO A 84 4.33 -27.77 -17.34
N GLN A 85 3.14 -28.22 -17.73
CA GLN A 85 2.60 -28.08 -19.09
C GLN A 85 2.15 -26.65 -19.43
N TYR A 86 1.99 -25.78 -18.43
CA TYR A 86 1.55 -24.40 -18.60
C TYR A 86 2.65 -23.42 -18.20
N LEU A 87 2.66 -22.24 -18.81
CA LEU A 87 3.56 -21.16 -18.40
C LEU A 87 3.03 -20.51 -17.12
N THR A 88 2.12 -19.56 -17.25
CA THR A 88 1.50 -18.83 -16.14
C THR A 88 0.07 -19.31 -15.97
N VAL A 89 -0.34 -19.52 -14.71
CA VAL A 89 -1.74 -19.77 -14.36
C VAL A 89 -2.11 -18.75 -13.30
N MET A 90 -3.00 -17.82 -13.63
CA MET A 90 -3.41 -16.75 -12.71
C MET A 90 -4.66 -17.13 -11.94
N ASN A 91 -4.72 -16.76 -10.66
CA ASN A 91 -5.93 -16.84 -9.85
C ASN A 91 -6.69 -15.51 -9.92
N GLU A 92 -7.97 -15.59 -10.31
CA GLU A 92 -8.83 -14.42 -10.55
C GLU A 92 -9.72 -14.06 -9.33
N GLY A 93 -9.76 -14.91 -8.31
CA GLY A 93 -10.68 -14.80 -7.17
C GLY A 93 -10.01 -14.72 -5.80
N SER A 94 -8.74 -14.30 -5.75
CA SER A 94 -7.92 -14.41 -4.54
C SER A 94 -8.27 -13.35 -3.51
N ALA A 95 -8.97 -13.74 -2.44
CA ALA A 95 -9.22 -12.88 -1.28
C ALA A 95 -8.00 -12.86 -0.32
N ILE A 96 -6.84 -12.43 -0.83
CA ILE A 96 -5.56 -12.47 -0.10
C ILE A 96 -5.05 -11.10 0.34
N SER A 97 -5.54 -10.02 -0.28
CA SER A 97 -4.98 -8.69 -0.10
C SER A 97 -5.36 -8.05 1.23
N TRP A 98 -4.48 -7.20 1.75
CA TRP A 98 -4.69 -6.43 2.96
C TRP A 98 -4.13 -5.00 2.86
N SER A 99 -4.71 -4.11 3.66
CA SER A 99 -4.21 -2.75 3.82
C SER A 99 -4.35 -2.28 5.26
N ASN A 100 -3.44 -1.39 5.67
CA ASN A 100 -3.38 -0.84 7.00
C ASN A 100 -3.05 0.65 6.93
N TYR A 101 -4.05 1.47 7.22
CA TYR A 101 -3.98 2.91 7.23
C TYR A 101 -4.05 3.43 8.67
N ASN A 102 -3.12 4.30 9.04
CA ASN A 102 -3.14 5.01 10.32
C ASN A 102 -2.90 6.49 10.08
N SER A 103 -3.67 7.34 10.75
CA SER A 103 -3.56 8.79 10.63
C SER A 103 -3.78 9.48 11.96
N VAL A 104 -3.00 10.54 12.19
CA VAL A 104 -3.24 11.56 13.19
C VAL A 104 -3.60 12.85 12.48
N GLN A 105 -4.71 13.46 12.88
CA GLN A 105 -5.25 14.68 12.30
C GLN A 105 -5.34 15.77 13.36
N ILE A 106 -4.86 16.95 13.05
CA ILE A 106 -4.90 18.11 13.92
C ILE A 106 -5.59 19.23 13.16
N LYS A 107 -6.61 19.82 13.76
CA LYS A 107 -7.32 20.97 13.22
C LYS A 107 -7.34 22.09 14.24
N ALA A 108 -6.90 23.28 13.86
CA ALA A 108 -7.06 24.50 14.63
C ALA A 108 -7.92 25.48 13.83
N GLN A 109 -9.04 25.92 14.40
CA GLN A 109 -9.96 26.84 13.75
C GLN A 109 -10.23 28.02 14.69
N LYS A 110 -10.24 29.23 14.14
CA LYS A 110 -10.61 30.45 14.85
C LYS A 110 -11.68 31.18 14.06
N GLU A 111 -12.84 31.39 14.68
CA GLU A 111 -13.87 32.26 14.12
C GLU A 111 -13.42 33.72 14.13
N PHE A 112 -13.96 34.51 13.19
CA PHE A 112 -13.55 35.90 13.00
C PHE A 112 -13.76 36.72 14.28
N SER A 113 -12.66 37.12 14.90
CA SER A 113 -12.66 37.96 16.10
C SER A 113 -11.35 38.73 16.18
N ASN A 114 -11.42 39.98 16.66
CA ASN A 114 -10.26 40.88 16.74
C ASN A 114 -9.51 40.98 15.38
N GLY A 115 -10.26 41.08 14.28
CA GLY A 115 -9.71 41.21 12.93
C GLY A 115 -9.03 39.96 12.37
N LEU A 116 -9.13 38.78 13.01
CA LEU A 116 -8.47 37.56 12.52
C LEU A 116 -9.39 36.35 12.59
N SER A 117 -9.51 35.64 11.47
CA SER A 117 -9.99 34.25 11.40
C SER A 117 -8.94 33.36 10.73
N PHE A 118 -8.84 32.10 11.14
CA PHE A 118 -7.98 31.13 10.46
C PHE A 118 -8.51 29.71 10.56
N LEU A 119 -8.06 28.86 9.64
CA LEU A 119 -8.21 27.42 9.66
C LEU A 119 -6.88 26.78 9.29
N VAL A 120 -6.36 25.95 10.19
CA VAL A 120 -5.17 25.13 9.97
C VAL A 120 -5.56 23.68 10.13
N GLY A 121 -5.26 22.86 9.13
CA GLY A 121 -5.39 21.41 9.17
C GLY A 121 -4.04 20.78 8.90
N TYR A 122 -3.66 19.79 9.69
CA TYR A 122 -2.45 19.02 9.49
C TYR A 122 -2.74 17.54 9.72
N THR A 123 -2.35 16.72 8.76
CA THR A 123 -2.55 15.27 8.81
C THR A 123 -1.20 14.59 8.62
N ILE A 124 -0.83 13.72 9.56
CA ILE A 124 0.24 12.75 9.37
C ILE A 124 -0.43 11.40 9.17
N SER A 125 -0.01 10.66 8.16
CA SER A 125 -0.53 9.33 7.90
C SER A 125 0.53 8.35 7.43
N LYS A 126 0.20 7.06 7.53
CA LYS A 126 0.96 5.97 6.94
C LYS A 126 -0.02 4.92 6.43
N ASN A 127 0.08 4.63 5.15
CA ASN A 127 -0.70 3.61 4.46
C ASN A 127 0.23 2.47 4.00
N LEU A 128 -0.01 1.27 4.50
CA LEU A 128 0.69 0.06 4.11
C LEU A 128 -0.25 -0.89 3.38
N ALA A 129 0.24 -1.55 2.34
CA ALA A 129 -0.49 -2.59 1.60
C ALA A 129 0.47 -3.70 1.16
N ASP A 130 -0.05 -4.88 0.86
CA ASP A 130 0.71 -5.96 0.21
C ASP A 130 0.66 -5.87 -1.31
N ILE A 131 -0.52 -5.60 -1.86
CA ILE A 131 -0.74 -5.52 -3.29
C ILE A 131 -1.37 -4.16 -3.54
N SER A 132 -0.72 -3.32 -4.34
CA SER A 132 -1.23 -1.98 -4.65
C SER A 132 -2.39 -2.08 -5.63
N THR A 133 -3.55 -2.51 -5.16
CA THR A 133 -4.78 -2.58 -5.96
C THR A 133 -5.48 -1.22 -5.96
N SER A 134 -4.84 -0.16 -6.45
CA SER A 134 -5.56 1.09 -6.73
C SER A 134 -6.35 1.00 -8.04
N VAL A 135 -6.09 -0.01 -8.88
CA VAL A 135 -6.78 -0.26 -10.15
C VAL A 135 -6.97 -1.78 -10.34
N PRO A 136 -8.21 -2.30 -10.36
CA PRO A 136 -8.48 -3.68 -10.75
C PRO A 136 -8.06 -3.93 -12.20
N GLY A 137 -7.43 -5.07 -12.49
CA GLY A 137 -7.10 -5.51 -13.86
C GLY A 137 -5.60 -5.62 -14.15
N PHE A 138 -5.22 -5.52 -15.43
CA PHE A 138 -3.87 -5.80 -15.97
C PHE A 138 -2.71 -5.01 -15.33
N PHE A 139 -3.00 -3.92 -14.62
CA PHE A 139 -2.01 -3.09 -13.92
C PHE A 139 -1.87 -3.40 -12.43
N ALA A 140 -2.59 -4.40 -11.93
CA ALA A 140 -2.39 -4.90 -10.58
C ALA A 140 -0.99 -5.55 -10.49
N SER A 141 -0.21 -5.14 -9.49
CA SER A 141 1.09 -5.74 -9.23
C SER A 141 0.90 -7.18 -8.74
N SER A 142 1.51 -8.15 -9.41
CA SER A 142 1.60 -9.52 -8.87
C SER A 142 2.56 -9.55 -7.68
N PRO A 143 2.32 -10.39 -6.65
CA PRO A 143 3.30 -10.65 -5.63
C PRO A 143 4.57 -11.21 -6.29
N GLN A 144 5.73 -10.83 -5.77
CA GLN A 144 7.02 -11.37 -6.18
C GLN A 144 7.13 -12.86 -5.84
N ASP A 145 6.58 -13.25 -4.70
CA ASP A 145 6.52 -14.65 -4.26
C ASP A 145 5.09 -15.02 -3.81
N PHE A 146 4.42 -15.80 -4.65
CA PHE A 146 3.10 -16.40 -4.39
C PHE A 146 3.10 -17.24 -3.10
N PHE A 147 4.23 -17.83 -2.70
CA PHE A 147 4.32 -18.60 -1.48
C PHE A 147 4.58 -17.72 -0.24
N ASN A 148 4.86 -16.42 -0.40
CA ASN A 148 5.22 -15.52 0.68
C ASN A 148 4.65 -14.09 0.53
N HIS A 149 3.32 -13.96 0.66
CA HIS A 149 2.65 -12.64 0.64
C HIS A 149 3.09 -11.67 1.75
N ARG A 150 3.75 -12.15 2.81
CA ARG A 150 4.28 -11.26 3.85
C ARG A 150 5.43 -10.40 3.34
N ALA A 151 6.15 -10.86 2.33
CA ALA A 151 7.24 -10.12 1.70
C ALA A 151 6.75 -8.91 0.89
N GLU A 152 5.47 -8.88 0.53
CA GLU A 152 4.90 -7.83 -0.32
C GLU A 152 4.50 -6.58 0.47
N LYS A 153 4.64 -6.60 1.80
CA LYS A 153 4.33 -5.45 2.67
C LYS A 153 5.17 -4.24 2.28
N ALA A 154 4.53 -3.23 1.70
CA ALA A 154 5.14 -1.99 1.28
C ALA A 154 4.28 -0.77 1.62
N LEU A 155 4.82 0.43 1.40
CA LEU A 155 4.01 1.65 1.37
C LEU A 155 3.01 1.56 0.21
N SER A 156 1.78 1.95 0.46
CA SER A 156 0.76 2.04 -0.59
C SER A 156 1.16 3.09 -1.62
N ASN A 157 0.82 2.86 -2.89
CA ASN A 157 1.07 3.81 -3.98
C ASN A 157 0.26 5.11 -3.87
N ILE A 158 -0.75 5.14 -2.99
CA ILE A 158 -1.58 6.32 -2.68
C ILE A 158 -1.30 6.85 -1.27
N ASP A 159 -0.15 6.49 -0.67
CA ASP A 159 0.26 7.03 0.64
C ASP A 159 0.60 8.53 0.52
N ILE A 160 -0.05 9.35 1.36
CA ILE A 160 0.28 10.77 1.52
C ILE A 160 0.72 10.95 2.99
N PRO A 161 2.05 10.89 3.26
CA PRO A 161 2.54 10.85 4.63
C PRO A 161 2.20 12.09 5.45
N GLN A 162 2.18 13.25 4.80
CA GLN A 162 1.91 14.53 5.44
C GLN A 162 1.11 15.43 4.50
N ALA A 163 0.04 16.02 5.00
CA ALA A 163 -0.75 17.02 4.29
C ALA A 163 -1.09 18.17 5.22
N MET A 164 -0.89 19.40 4.74
CA MET A 164 -1.19 20.63 5.48
C MET A 164 -2.09 21.53 4.64
N ILE A 165 -3.12 22.08 5.29
CA ILE A 165 -3.99 23.12 4.73
C ILE A 165 -3.96 24.31 5.68
N PHE A 166 -3.81 25.51 5.12
CA PHE A 166 -3.76 26.75 5.88
C PHE A 166 -4.58 27.83 5.17
N ASN A 167 -5.52 28.43 5.89
CA ASN A 167 -6.34 29.54 5.43
C ASN A 167 -6.41 30.61 6.53
N TYR A 168 -6.37 31.88 6.15
CA TYR A 168 -6.54 32.98 7.09
C TYR A 168 -7.18 34.19 6.40
N VAL A 169 -7.91 34.97 7.20
CA VAL A 169 -8.40 36.29 6.82
C VAL A 169 -8.00 37.24 7.93
N TYR A 170 -7.32 38.32 7.56
CA TYR A 170 -6.87 39.34 8.49
C TYR A 170 -7.33 40.72 8.05
N GLU A 171 -8.01 41.41 8.96
CA GLU A 171 -8.50 42.77 8.80
C GLU A 171 -7.39 43.74 9.21
N LEU A 172 -6.80 44.43 8.23
CA LEU A 172 -5.77 45.42 8.52
C LEU A 172 -6.36 46.60 9.33
N PRO A 173 -5.62 47.17 10.29
CA PRO A 173 -6.11 48.29 11.11
C PRO A 173 -6.02 49.66 10.42
N PHE A 174 -5.68 49.71 9.13
CA PHE A 174 -5.49 50.93 8.35
C PHE A 174 -6.06 50.80 6.93
N GLY A 175 -6.59 51.88 6.36
CA GLY A 175 -7.14 51.95 5.00
C GLY A 175 -8.49 52.69 4.90
N PRO A 176 -8.99 52.98 3.68
CA PRO A 176 -10.27 53.66 3.48
C PRO A 176 -11.41 52.85 4.12
N GLY A 177 -12.16 53.46 5.03
CA GLY A 177 -13.24 52.80 5.78
C GLY A 177 -12.88 52.32 7.19
N LYS A 178 -11.63 52.50 7.65
CA LYS A 178 -11.21 52.23 9.04
C LYS A 178 -10.55 53.45 9.69
N ILE A 179 -11.05 53.83 10.86
CA ILE A 179 -10.44 54.86 11.70
C ILE A 179 -9.24 54.22 12.38
N ALA A 180 -8.03 54.67 12.05
CA ALA A 180 -6.85 54.36 12.83
C ALA A 180 -7.06 54.90 14.25
N ALA A 181 -7.45 54.05 15.19
CA ALA A 181 -7.45 54.40 16.60
C ALA A 181 -5.99 54.43 17.07
N ILE A 182 -5.35 55.59 16.86
CA ILE A 182 -4.15 55.99 17.57
C ILE A 182 -4.62 56.42 18.96
N LEU A 183 -4.32 55.62 19.98
CA LEU A 183 -4.12 56.05 21.37
C LEU A 183 -2.99 55.24 21.98
#